data_AF-A0A3L7NYB1-F1
#
_entry.id   AF-A0A3L7NYB1-F1
#
_cell.length_a   1.000
_cell.length_b   1.000
_cell.length_c   1.000
_cell.angle_alpha   90.00
_cell.angle_beta   90.00
_cell.angle_gamma   90.00
#
_symmetry.space_group_name_H-M   'P 1'
#
loop_
_entity.id
_entity.type
_entity.pdbx_description
1 polymer ?
#
loop_
_entity_poly.entity_id
_entity_poly.type
_entity_poly.pdbx_seq_one_letter_code
_entity_poly.pdbx_strand_id
1 'polypeptide(L)'
;MSTHPSPATQPKLYIFECNSETYLTCMEKGLFGSNKNWPLAVKKGDFCLLHHLEAGTLLGLWKTASDGGRHLDARAWKGKFPYQVKVMQASAKIDELAKAFIAEFQADPVVGRFDPVVEGELAAKIMAALQSLQVPPP
;
A
#
# COMPACT_ATOMS: atom_id res chain seq x y z
N MET A 1 6.72 38.81 -5.82
CA MET A 1 6.96 37.85 -4.73
C MET A 1 6.43 36.50 -5.21
N SER A 2 7.26 35.75 -5.93
CA SER A 2 6.86 34.44 -6.46
C SER A 2 7.29 33.39 -5.46
N THR A 3 6.34 32.91 -4.65
CA THR A 3 6.54 31.74 -3.80
C THR A 3 6.66 30.53 -4.72
N HIS A 4 7.87 30.17 -5.11
CA HIS A 4 8.14 28.82 -5.60
C HIS A 4 7.85 27.87 -4.42
N PRO A 5 6.87 26.96 -4.51
CA PRO A 5 6.88 25.83 -3.60
C PRO A 5 8.20 25.10 -3.86
N SER A 6 8.99 24.89 -2.80
CA SER A 6 10.05 23.89 -2.77
C SER A 6 9.51 22.58 -3.40
N PRO A 7 10.31 21.71 -4.03
CA PRO A 7 9.83 20.42 -4.50
C PRO A 7 9.51 19.53 -3.28
N ALA A 8 8.42 19.85 -2.58
CA ALA A 8 7.76 18.97 -1.67
C ALA A 8 7.49 17.72 -2.49
N THR A 9 8.23 16.66 -2.17
CA THR A 9 8.15 15.38 -2.86
C THR A 9 6.68 15.02 -2.96
N GLN A 10 6.17 14.91 -4.19
CA GLN A 10 4.76 14.60 -4.41
C GLN A 10 4.41 13.37 -3.56
N PRO A 11 3.24 13.36 -2.90
CA PRO A 11 2.85 12.23 -2.07
C PRO A 11 2.88 10.95 -2.89
N LYS A 12 3.49 9.90 -2.33
CA LYS A 12 3.59 8.58 -2.95
C LYS A 12 2.82 7.57 -2.11
N LEU A 13 2.07 6.73 -2.80
CA LEU A 13 1.33 5.64 -2.22
C LEU A 13 1.69 4.36 -2.96
N TYR A 14 2.10 3.34 -2.23
CA TYR A 14 2.54 2.07 -2.82
C TYR A 14 1.45 1.02 -2.72
N ILE A 15 1.20 0.26 -3.77
CA ILE A 15 0.16 -0.77 -3.78
C ILE A 15 0.82 -2.14 -3.86
N PHE A 16 0.62 -2.93 -2.80
CA PHE A 16 0.99 -4.34 -2.77
C PHE A 16 -0.23 -5.20 -3.06
N GLU A 17 0.00 -6.36 -3.64
CA GLU A 17 -1.04 -7.33 -3.97
C GLU A 17 -0.88 -8.58 -3.10
N CYS A 18 -2.01 -9.12 -2.65
CA CYS A 18 -2.09 -10.42 -2.00
C CYS A 18 -3.28 -11.22 -2.54
N ASN A 19 -3.33 -12.48 -2.13
CA ASN A 19 -4.46 -13.38 -2.35
C ASN A 19 -4.70 -14.17 -1.05
N SER A 20 -5.64 -15.11 -1.05
CA SER A 20 -5.94 -15.90 0.15
C SER A 20 -4.73 -16.69 0.67
N GLU A 21 -3.79 -17.10 -0.20
CA GLU A 21 -2.56 -17.81 0.20
C GLU A 21 -1.59 -16.89 0.96
N THR A 22 -1.44 -15.63 0.54
CA THR A 22 -0.40 -14.73 1.06
C THR A 22 -0.90 -13.77 2.13
N TYR A 23 -2.20 -13.50 2.19
CA TYR A 23 -2.82 -12.51 3.06
C TYR A 23 -2.52 -12.72 4.56
N LEU A 24 -2.72 -13.93 5.08
CA LEU A 24 -2.49 -14.20 6.50
C LEU A 24 -1.04 -13.91 6.90
N THR A 25 -0.07 -14.30 6.06
CA THR A 25 1.35 -14.00 6.31
C THR A 25 1.62 -12.50 6.28
N CYS A 26 0.95 -11.74 5.40
CA CYS A 26 1.07 -10.27 5.38
C CYS A 26 0.63 -9.65 6.71
N MET A 27 -0.50 -10.11 7.25
CA MET A 27 -1.08 -9.60 8.50
C MET A 27 -0.26 -10.02 9.72
N GLU A 28 0.05 -11.31 9.85
CA GLU A 28 0.77 -11.86 11.01
C GLU A 28 2.18 -11.32 11.15
N LYS A 29 2.88 -11.09 10.03
CA LYS A 29 4.27 -10.62 10.04
C LYS A 29 4.40 -9.10 9.92
N GLY A 30 3.32 -8.38 9.60
CA GLY A 30 3.39 -6.98 9.22
C GLY A 30 4.41 -6.78 8.09
N LEU A 31 4.31 -7.59 7.04
CA LEU A 31 5.32 -7.67 5.99
C LEU A 31 4.66 -7.78 4.63
N PHE A 32 4.97 -6.85 3.73
CA PHE A 32 4.52 -6.91 2.33
C PHE A 32 5.68 -7.24 1.41
N GLY A 33 5.39 -7.93 0.32
CA GLY A 33 6.40 -8.48 -0.58
C GLY A 33 5.99 -8.41 -2.04
N SER A 34 6.98 -8.25 -2.92
CA SER A 34 6.84 -8.38 -4.37
C SER A 34 7.97 -9.23 -4.95
N ASN A 35 7.71 -9.83 -6.11
CA ASN A 35 8.73 -10.44 -6.96
C ASN A 35 9.44 -9.42 -7.86
N LYS A 36 8.88 -8.21 -7.99
CA LYS A 36 9.49 -7.07 -8.69
C LYS A 36 10.25 -6.18 -7.70
N ASN A 37 11.26 -5.48 -8.18
CA ASN A 37 12.19 -4.70 -7.36
C ASN A 37 11.70 -3.30 -6.95
N TRP A 38 10.52 -2.87 -7.40
CA TRP A 38 9.96 -1.55 -7.06
C TRP A 38 9.85 -1.27 -5.55
N PRO A 39 9.66 -2.27 -4.64
CA PRO A 39 9.62 -1.99 -3.21
C PRO A 39 10.93 -1.40 -2.68
N LEU A 40 12.07 -1.57 -3.36
CA LEU A 40 13.35 -0.95 -2.96
C LEU A 40 13.32 0.58 -2.96
N ALA A 41 12.36 1.20 -3.66
CA ALA A 41 12.14 2.64 -3.63
C ALA A 41 11.37 3.12 -2.40
N VAL A 42 10.72 2.21 -1.67
CA VAL A 42 9.90 2.53 -0.49
C VAL A 42 10.80 2.96 0.67
N LYS A 43 10.39 4.03 1.35
CA LYS A 43 11.04 4.57 2.54
C LYS A 43 10.20 4.34 3.77
N LYS A 44 10.87 4.19 4.92
CA LYS A 44 10.20 4.14 6.21
C LYS A 44 9.36 5.41 6.42
N GLY A 45 8.11 5.23 6.80
CA GLY A 45 7.16 6.32 7.02
C GLY A 45 6.24 6.60 5.83
N ASP A 46 6.53 6.05 4.65
CA ASP A 46 5.63 6.05 3.50
C ASP A 46 4.33 5.30 3.81
N PHE A 47 3.32 5.54 2.97
CA PHE A 47 2.06 4.81 3.03
C PHE A 47 1.97 3.77 1.92
N CYS A 48 1.31 2.67 2.24
CA CYS A 48 1.01 1.62 1.28
C CYS A 48 -0.40 1.04 1.49
N LEU A 49 -0.93 0.46 0.43
CA LEU A 49 -2.18 -0.29 0.43
C LEU A 49 -1.91 -1.76 0.17
N LEU A 50 -2.81 -2.60 0.68
CA LEU A 50 -2.84 -4.02 0.37
C LEU A 50 -4.10 -4.35 -0.43
N HIS A 51 -3.93 -4.73 -1.69
CA HIS A 51 -5.00 -5.18 -2.57
C HIS A 51 -5.16 -6.70 -2.50
N HIS A 52 -6.36 -7.17 -2.18
CA HIS A 52 -6.67 -8.60 -2.23
C HIS A 52 -7.30 -8.97 -3.57
N LEU A 53 -6.50 -9.60 -4.44
CA LEU A 53 -6.85 -9.90 -5.84
C LEU A 53 -8.18 -10.66 -5.99
N GLU A 54 -8.42 -11.67 -5.16
CA GLU A 54 -9.61 -12.53 -5.27
C GLU A 54 -10.88 -11.87 -4.71
N ALA A 55 -10.74 -10.99 -3.72
CA ALA A 55 -11.87 -10.26 -3.14
C ALA A 55 -12.20 -9.01 -3.99
N GLY A 56 -11.21 -8.52 -4.74
CA GLY A 56 -11.31 -7.27 -5.51
C GLY A 56 -11.47 -6.06 -4.60
N THR A 57 -10.84 -6.09 -3.42
CA THR A 57 -10.92 -5.03 -2.40
C THR A 57 -9.53 -4.64 -1.93
N LEU A 58 -9.34 -3.35 -1.65
CA LEU A 58 -8.16 -2.83 -0.95
C LEU A 58 -8.46 -2.90 0.54
N LEU A 59 -7.66 -3.67 1.28
CA LEU A 59 -7.94 -4.02 2.66
C LEU A 59 -7.47 -2.96 3.67
N GLY A 60 -6.69 -1.95 3.30
CA GLY A 60 -6.47 -0.81 4.20
C GLY A 60 -5.19 -0.02 3.95
N LEU A 61 -5.05 1.05 4.75
CA LEU A 61 -3.87 1.92 4.77
C LEU A 61 -2.84 1.42 5.78
N TRP A 62 -1.61 1.27 5.31
CA TRP A 62 -0.48 0.77 6.08
C TRP A 62 0.64 1.78 6.05
N LYS A 63 1.31 1.96 7.20
CA LYS A 63 2.50 2.79 7.28
C LYS A 63 3.73 1.89 7.26
N THR A 64 4.72 2.24 6.45
CA THR A 64 5.95 1.46 6.34
C THR A 64 6.81 1.67 7.60
N ALA A 65 7.18 0.56 8.22
CA ALA A 65 8.02 0.52 9.42
C ALA A 65 9.52 0.38 9.10
N SER A 66 9.84 0.07 7.84
CA SER A 66 11.19 -0.01 7.30
C SER A 66 11.28 0.61 5.91
N ASP A 67 12.51 0.89 5.48
CA ASP A 67 12.80 1.01 4.06
C ASP A 67 12.56 -0.34 3.36
N GLY A 68 12.34 -0.29 2.05
CA GLY A 68 12.31 -1.47 1.21
C GLY A 68 13.67 -2.18 1.19
N GLY A 69 13.65 -3.51 1.25
CA GLY A 69 14.86 -4.31 1.27
C GLY A 69 14.67 -5.69 0.63
N ARG A 70 15.77 -6.43 0.50
CA ARG A 70 15.73 -7.83 0.05
C ARG A 70 15.70 -8.75 1.27
N HIS A 71 14.80 -9.73 1.25
CA HIS A 71 14.69 -10.82 2.22
C HIS A 71 14.67 -10.36 3.70
N LEU A 72 13.89 -9.33 4.01
CA LEU A 72 13.68 -8.86 5.39
C LEU A 72 13.16 -9.99 6.31
N ASP A 73 12.33 -10.89 5.78
CA ASP A 73 12.10 -12.25 6.25
C ASP A 73 12.20 -13.22 5.06
N ALA A 74 13.35 -13.90 4.97
CA ALA A 74 13.62 -14.86 3.91
C ALA A 74 12.67 -16.08 3.91
N ARG A 75 12.00 -16.38 5.03
CA ARG A 75 11.10 -17.53 5.17
C ARG A 75 9.66 -17.19 4.81
N ALA A 76 9.30 -15.91 4.74
CA ALA A 76 7.97 -15.47 4.34
C ALA A 76 7.62 -15.99 2.94
N TRP A 77 6.41 -16.55 2.80
CA TRP A 77 5.89 -17.12 1.55
C TRP A 77 6.86 -18.11 0.88
N LYS A 78 7.61 -18.89 1.67
CA LYS A 78 8.64 -19.84 1.18
C LYS A 78 9.69 -19.17 0.27
N GLY A 79 9.94 -17.86 0.47
CA GLY A 79 10.92 -17.09 -0.31
C GLY A 79 10.43 -16.56 -1.65
N LYS A 80 9.14 -16.74 -2.01
CA LYS A 80 8.58 -16.34 -3.31
C LYS A 80 8.69 -14.82 -3.59
N PHE A 81 8.68 -13.98 -2.55
CA PHE A 81 8.68 -12.52 -2.68
C PHE A 81 9.90 -11.90 -1.99
N PRO A 82 11.01 -11.72 -2.72
CA PRO A 82 12.29 -11.28 -2.15
C PRO A 82 12.32 -9.78 -1.82
N TYR A 83 11.56 -8.93 -2.51
CA TYR A 83 11.57 -7.49 -2.27
C TYR A 83 10.47 -7.15 -1.29
N GLN A 84 10.84 -6.72 -0.09
CA GLN A 84 9.95 -6.68 1.05
C GLN A 84 10.02 -5.34 1.78
N VAL A 85 8.95 -5.02 2.48
CA VAL A 85 8.86 -3.88 3.40
C VAL A 85 8.10 -4.29 4.66
N LYS A 86 8.59 -3.89 5.83
CA LYS A 86 7.84 -4.04 7.07
C LYS A 86 6.80 -2.94 7.16
N VAL A 87 5.61 -3.28 7.62
CA VAL A 87 4.49 -2.36 7.75
C VAL A 87 3.87 -2.45 9.13
N MET A 88 3.21 -1.39 9.53
CA MET A 88 2.34 -1.33 10.69
C MET A 88 0.97 -0.85 10.22
N GLN A 89 -0.07 -1.42 10.80
CA GLN A 89 -1.43 -0.98 10.55
C GLN A 89 -1.53 0.49 10.98
N ALA A 90 -1.92 1.37 10.05
CA ALA A 90 -2.06 2.80 10.34
C ALA A 90 -3.45 3.13 10.92
N SER A 91 -4.40 2.20 10.83
CA SER A 91 -5.79 2.34 11.20
C SER A 91 -6.19 1.39 12.33
N ALA A 92 -7.22 1.75 13.11
CA ALA A 92 -7.79 0.85 14.12
C ALA A 92 -8.57 -0.33 13.48
N LYS A 93 -9.03 -0.18 12.23
CA LYS A 93 -9.75 -1.20 11.46
C LYS A 93 -9.21 -1.30 10.05
N ILE A 94 -9.23 -2.51 9.51
CA ILE A 94 -8.94 -2.81 8.10
C ILE A 94 -10.20 -2.36 7.35
N ASP A 95 -10.18 -1.11 6.87
CA ASP A 95 -11.30 -0.54 6.12
C ASP A 95 -11.16 -0.95 4.64
N GLU A 96 -12.19 -1.62 4.14
CA GLU A 96 -12.27 -1.94 2.72
C GLU A 96 -12.52 -0.65 1.93
N LEU A 97 -11.52 -0.19 1.17
CA LEU A 97 -11.78 0.87 0.21
C LEU A 97 -12.69 0.28 -0.88
N ALA A 98 -13.94 0.74 -0.91
CA ALA A 98 -14.97 0.19 -1.78
C ALA A 98 -14.56 0.21 -3.26
N LYS A 99 -15.03 -0.78 -4.03
CA LYS A 99 -14.79 -0.92 -5.48
C LYS A 99 -15.06 0.36 -6.30
N ALA A 100 -15.94 1.24 -5.81
CA ALA A 100 -16.23 2.53 -6.42
C ALA A 100 -15.01 3.47 -6.46
N PHE A 101 -14.20 3.50 -5.40
CA PHE A 101 -12.94 4.25 -5.39
C PHE A 101 -11.94 3.61 -6.36
N ILE A 102 -11.86 2.27 -6.41
CA ILE A 102 -10.99 1.52 -7.33
C ILE A 102 -11.27 1.87 -8.80
N ALA A 103 -12.54 1.98 -9.19
CA ALA A 103 -12.94 2.34 -10.55
C ALA A 103 -12.52 3.76 -10.96
N GLU A 104 -12.49 4.70 -10.01
CA GLU A 104 -12.04 6.08 -10.24
C GLU A 104 -10.52 6.17 -10.50
N PHE A 105 -9.75 5.17 -10.08
CA PHE A 105 -8.29 5.12 -10.23
C PHE A 105 -7.81 4.52 -11.56
N GLN A 106 -8.70 4.31 -12.54
CA GLN A 106 -8.39 3.60 -13.79
C GLN A 106 -7.74 2.23 -13.56
N ALA A 107 -7.96 1.62 -12.40
CA ALA A 107 -7.53 0.27 -12.13
C ALA A 107 -8.43 -0.66 -12.96
N ASP A 108 -7.84 -1.42 -13.87
CA ASP A 108 -8.58 -2.41 -14.65
C ASP A 108 -9.05 -3.54 -13.70
N PRO A 109 -10.35 -3.62 -13.38
CA PRO A 109 -10.85 -4.64 -12.46
C PRO A 109 -10.89 -6.03 -13.10
N VAL A 110 -10.71 -6.13 -14.42
CA VAL A 110 -10.65 -7.39 -15.18
C VAL A 110 -9.22 -7.94 -15.19
N VAL A 111 -8.20 -7.08 -15.16
CA VAL A 111 -6.78 -7.49 -15.17
C VAL A 111 -6.16 -7.51 -13.77
N GLY A 112 -6.76 -6.85 -12.78
CA GLY A 112 -6.35 -6.91 -11.37
C GLY A 112 -4.94 -6.37 -11.11
N ARG A 113 -4.35 -5.64 -12.06
CA ARG A 113 -3.02 -5.02 -11.93
C ARG A 113 -3.17 -3.56 -11.54
N PHE A 114 -2.78 -3.26 -10.31
CA PHE A 114 -2.60 -1.88 -9.89
C PHE A 114 -1.22 -1.41 -10.33
N ASP A 115 -1.11 -0.13 -10.70
CA ASP A 115 0.20 0.49 -10.72
C ASP A 115 0.77 0.45 -9.29
N PRO A 116 1.97 -0.11 -9.10
CA PRO A 116 2.53 -0.33 -7.77
C PRO A 116 2.88 0.99 -7.06
N VAL A 117 2.86 2.11 -7.79
CA VAL A 117 3.17 3.45 -7.28
C VAL A 117 2.12 4.42 -7.82
N VAL A 118 1.38 5.05 -6.92
CA VAL A 118 0.48 6.16 -7.19
C VAL A 118 1.14 7.43 -6.67
N GLU A 119 1.18 8.48 -7.49
CA GLU A 119 1.86 9.74 -7.15
C GLU A 119 0.93 10.94 -7.29
N GLY A 120 1.34 12.07 -6.69
CA GLY A 120 0.71 13.37 -6.91
C GLY A 120 -0.66 13.52 -6.25
N GLU A 121 -1.53 14.29 -6.88
CA GLU A 121 -2.85 14.63 -6.32
C GLU A 121 -3.71 13.38 -6.04
N LEU A 122 -3.54 12.33 -6.84
CA LEU A 122 -4.27 11.08 -6.66
C LEU A 122 -3.88 10.37 -5.36
N ALA A 123 -2.58 10.26 -5.09
CA ALA A 123 -2.08 9.68 -3.85
C ALA A 123 -2.56 10.49 -2.64
N ALA A 124 -2.55 11.82 -2.73
CA ALA A 124 -3.06 12.70 -1.68
C ALA A 124 -4.55 12.48 -1.39
N LYS A 125 -5.39 12.40 -2.45
CA LYS A 125 -6.84 12.15 -2.31
C LYS A 125 -7.13 10.81 -1.66
N ILE A 126 -6.43 9.74 -2.08
CA ILE A 126 -6.60 8.40 -1.49
C ILE A 126 -6.24 8.39 -0.01
N MET A 127 -5.07 8.94 0.33
CA MET A 127 -4.63 8.98 1.71
C MET A 127 -5.58 9.80 2.58
N ALA A 128 -6.05 10.96 2.09
CA ALA A 128 -7.01 11.79 2.81
C ALA A 128 -8.35 11.08 3.02
N ALA A 129 -8.87 10.38 2.01
CA ALA A 129 -10.10 9.60 2.12
C ALA A 129 -9.96 8.44 3.12
N LEU A 130 -8.85 7.71 3.08
CA LEU A 130 -8.60 6.63 4.02
C LEU A 130 -8.39 7.15 5.45
N GLN A 131 -7.69 8.26 5.62
CA GLN A 131 -7.49 8.88 6.93
C GLN A 131 -8.79 9.45 7.52
N SER A 132 -9.69 9.99 6.70
CA SER A 132 -10.99 10.50 7.17
C SER A 132 -11.96 9.38 7.57
N LEU A 133 -11.82 8.19 7.00
CA LEU A 133 -12.54 6.98 7.45
C LEU A 133 -12.02 6.45 8.79
N GLN A 134 -10.81 6.82 9.19
CA GLN A 134 -10.12 6.32 10.40
C GLN A 134 -10.37 7.17 11.66
N VAL A 135 -11.22 8.20 11.59
CA VAL A 135 -11.54 9.04 12.75
C VAL A 135 -12.28 8.20 13.81
N PRO A 136 -11.76 8.06 15.04
CA PRO A 136 -12.50 7.38 16.09
C PRO A 136 -13.75 8.20 16.47
N PRO A 137 -14.91 7.58 16.76
CA PRO A 137 -16.04 8.31 17.31
C PRO A 137 -15.65 8.94 18.66
N PRO A 138 -16.24 10.10 19.01
CA PRO A 138 -15.96 10.83 20.25
C PRO A 138 -16.21 10.00 21.51
#